data_AF-A0A838R7I0-F1
#
_entry.id   AF-A0A838R7I0-F1
#
_cell.length_a   1.000
_cell.length_b   1.000
_cell.length_c   1.000
_cell.angle_alpha   90.00
_cell.angle_beta   90.00
_cell.angle_gamma   90.00
#
_symmetry.space_group_name_H-M   'P 1'
#
loop_
_entity.id
_entity.type
_entity.pdbx_description
1 polymer ?
#
loop_
_entity_poly.entity_id
_entity_poly.type
_entity_poly.pdbx_seq_one_letter_code
_entity_poly.pdbx_strand_id
1 'polypeptide(L)' 'REANLTRHDLFAADEIFLTGTGAEIVPVNNYDGHAVSGGKPGPVTRKLMEAYRGMLKSAPED' A
#
# COMPACT_ATOMS: atom_id res chain seq x y z
N ARG A 1 -9.17 -9.75 -3.98
CA ARG A 1 -10.10 -10.01 -5.10
C ARG A 1 -9.74 -9.01 -6.17
N GLU A 2 -9.68 -9.43 -7.43
CA GLU A 2 -9.47 -8.51 -8.55
C GLU A 2 -10.84 -8.12 -9.11
N ALA A 3 -11.05 -6.82 -9.33
CA ALA A 3 -12.30 -6.27 -9.84
C ALA A 3 -12.04 -4.89 -10.46
N ASN A 4 -12.99 -4.41 -11.27
CA ASN A 4 -12.99 -3.02 -11.69
C ASN A 4 -13.29 -2.13 -10.48
N LEU A 5 -12.42 -1.15 -10.23
CA LEU A 5 -12.59 -0.15 -9.18
C LEU A 5 -12.91 1.20 -9.80
N THR A 6 -13.78 1.94 -9.14
CA THR A 6 -14.16 3.31 -9.46
C THR A 6 -13.46 4.29 -8.50
N ARG A 7 -13.59 5.59 -8.76
CA ARG A 7 -13.14 6.62 -7.79
C ARG A 7 -13.84 6.51 -6.45
N HIS A 8 -15.13 6.15 -6.43
CA HIS A 8 -15.89 6.03 -5.19
C HIS A 8 -15.32 4.94 -4.28
N ASP A 9 -14.82 3.85 -4.87
CA ASP A 9 -14.19 2.77 -4.10
C ASP A 9 -12.91 3.26 -3.40
N LEU A 10 -12.16 4.18 -4.02
CA LEU A 10 -10.97 4.77 -3.41
C LEU A 10 -11.34 5.71 -2.25
N PHE A 11 -12.39 6.52 -2.39
CA PHE A 11 -12.87 7.36 -1.29
C PHE A 11 -13.43 6.56 -0.11
N ALA A 12 -13.97 5.37 -0.36
CA ALA A 12 -14.51 4.48 0.67
C ALA A 12 -13.49 3.48 1.23
N ALA A 13 -12.27 3.43 0.68
CA ALA A 13 -11.27 2.45 1.09
C ALA A 13 -10.70 2.76 2.48
N ASP A 14 -10.57 1.72 3.31
CA ASP A 14 -9.86 1.82 4.58
C ASP A 14 -8.37 2.11 4.37
N GLU A 15 -7.77 1.51 3.34
CA GLU A 15 -6.35 1.63 3.00
C GLU A 15 -6.14 1.66 1.47
N ILE A 16 -5.14 2.42 1.02
CA ILE A 16 -4.68 2.45 -0.38
C ILE A 16 -3.15 2.37 -0.38
N PHE A 17 -2.59 1.58 -1.29
CA PHE A 17 -1.15 1.51 -1.52
C PHE A 17 -0.84 1.27 -2.99
N LEU A 18 0.39 1.59 -3.39
CA LEU A 18 0.93 1.35 -4.72
C LEU A 18 2.06 0.33 -4.64
N THR A 19 2.30 -0.35 -5.75
CA THR A 19 3.43 -1.27 -5.91
C THR A 19 4.27 -0.87 -7.12
N GLY A 20 5.59 -0.95 -7.03
CA GLY A 20 6.48 -0.79 -8.19
C GLY A 20 7.90 -1.22 -7.89
N THR A 21 8.68 -1.60 -8.91
CA THR A 21 10.02 -2.18 -8.72
C THR A 21 10.95 -1.28 -7.90
N GLY A 22 11.01 0.02 -8.21
CA GLY A 22 11.86 0.97 -7.48
C GLY A 22 11.22 1.55 -6.21
N ALA A 23 9.89 1.61 -6.16
CA ALA A 23 9.14 2.23 -5.06
C ALA A 23 8.70 1.21 -4.00
N GLU A 24 8.82 -0.09 -4.31
CA GLU A 24 8.37 -1.20 -3.49
C GLU A 24 6.86 -1.11 -3.19
N ILE A 25 6.48 -1.15 -1.92
CA ILE A 25 5.12 -0.94 -1.42
C ILE A 25 5.04 0.47 -0.82
N VAL A 26 4.26 1.34 -1.45
CA VAL A 26 4.10 2.75 -1.04
C VAL A 26 2.70 2.99 -0.50
N PRO A 27 2.54 3.38 0.78
CA PRO A 27 1.26 3.75 1.33
C PRO A 27 0.75 5.07 0.73
N VAL A 28 -0.53 5.14 0.38
CA VAL A 28 -1.21 6.38 0.00
C VAL A 28 -1.94 6.91 1.23
N ASN A 29 -1.41 7.98 1.81
CA ASN A 29 -1.96 8.59 3.02
C ASN A 29 -2.99 9.70 2.73
N ASN A 30 -3.04 10.18 1.49
CA ASN A 30 -3.99 11.19 1.04
C ASN A 30 -4.41 10.89 -0.40
N TYR A 31 -5.71 10.95 -0.67
CA TYR A 31 -6.27 10.84 -2.00
C TYR A 31 -7.22 12.02 -2.24
N ASP A 32 -6.90 12.85 -3.22
CA ASP A 32 -7.72 14.01 -3.62
C ASP A 32 -8.09 14.92 -2.43
N GLY A 33 -7.10 15.26 -1.60
CA GLY A 33 -7.29 16.09 -0.41
C GLY A 33 -7.85 15.35 0.81
N HIS A 34 -8.32 14.12 0.67
CA HIS A 34 -8.89 13.33 1.75
C HIS A 34 -7.83 12.44 2.39
N ALA A 35 -7.73 12.48 3.72
CA ALA A 35 -6.83 11.60 4.47
C ALA A 35 -7.33 10.15 4.39
N VAL A 36 -6.49 9.26 3.89
CA VAL A 36 -6.72 7.81 3.87
C VAL A 36 -6.12 7.22 5.15
N SER A 37 -6.84 6.34 5.84
CA SER A 37 -6.39 5.72 7.11
C SER A 37 -5.85 6.74 8.14
N GLY A 38 -6.51 7.90 8.28
CA GLY A 38 -6.09 8.96 9.21
C GLY A 38 -4.73 9.59 8.86
N GLY A 39 -4.30 9.51 7.59
CA GLY A 39 -3.06 10.11 7.10
C GLY A 39 -1.81 9.26 7.37
N LYS A 40 -1.98 8.00 7.77
CA LYS A 40 -0.90 7.06 8.06
C LYS A 40 -1.19 5.73 7.38
N PRO A 41 -0.17 4.91 7.09
CA PRO A 41 -0.38 3.57 6.55
C PRO A 41 -1.30 2.77 7.49
N GLY A 42 -2.23 1.97 6.96
CA GLY A 42 -3.06 1.11 7.79
C GLY A 42 -2.37 -0.22 8.14
N PRO A 43 -3.03 -1.08 8.93
CA PRO A 43 -2.46 -2.34 9.39
C PRO A 43 -2.11 -3.31 8.25
N VAL A 44 -2.91 -3.39 7.19
CA VAL A 44 -2.64 -4.31 6.06
C VAL A 44 -1.42 -3.84 5.28
N THR A 45 -1.36 -2.55 4.97
CA THR A 45 -0.25 -1.93 4.25
C THR A 45 1.05 -2.09 5.02
N ARG A 46 1.05 -1.83 6.34
CA ARG A 46 2.23 -2.05 7.20
C ARG A 46 2.73 -3.50 7.16
N LYS A 47 1.81 -4.46 7.30
CA LYS A 47 2.16 -5.88 7.27
C LYS A 47 2.80 -6.28 5.94
N LEU A 48 2.28 -5.78 4.82
CA LEU A 48 2.84 -6.04 3.50
C LEU A 48 4.23 -5.40 3.34
N MET A 49 4.40 -4.14 3.77
CA MET A 49 5.70 -3.45 3.75
C MET A 49 6.77 -4.20 4.57
N GLU A 50 6.41 -4.67 5.77
CA GLU A 50 7.31 -5.44 6.63
C GLU A 50 7.68 -6.78 6.00
N ALA A 51 6.70 -7.51 5.46
CA ALA A 51 6.93 -8.78 4.78
C ALA A 51 7.84 -8.62 3.54
N TYR A 52 7.58 -7.61 2.71
CA TYR A 52 8.38 -7.34 1.52
C TYR A 52 9.83 -6.99 1.86
N ARG A 53 10.05 -6.10 2.84
CA ARG A 53 11.39 -5.78 3.35
C ARG A 53 12.09 -6.99 3.95
N GLY A 54 11.34 -7.87 4.63
CA GLY A 54 11.85 -9.14 5.13
C GLY A 54 12.39 -10.01 4.00
N MET A 55 11.61 -10.17 2.92
CA MET A 55 12.01 -10.95 1.75
C MET A 55 13.28 -10.41 1.08
N LEU A 56 13.39 -9.08 0.92
CA LEU A 56 14.59 -8.46 0.34
C LEU A 56 15.85 -8.72 1.16
N LYS A 57 15.74 -8.75 2.50
CA LYS A 57 16.88 -9.04 3.38
C LYS A 57 17.28 -10.51 3.40
N SER A 58 16.35 -11.41 3.10
CA SER A 58 16.59 -12.85 3.07
C SER A 58 16.84 -13.41 1.68
N ALA A 59 16.71 -12.59 0.64
CA ALA A 59 17.02 -12.99 -0.71
C ALA A 59 18.52 -13.32 -0.79
N PRO A 60 18.90 -14.52 -1.26
CA PRO A 60 20.29 -14.80 -1.60
C PRO A 60 20.79 -13.71 -2.55
N GLU A 61 21.97 -13.17 -2.30
CA GLU A 61 22.71 -12.48 -3.35
C GLU A 61 23.06 -13.54 -4.40
N ASP A 62 22.58 -13.38 -5.63
CA ASP A 62 23.03 -14.18 -6.77
C ASP A 62 24.54 -13.98 -7.01
#